data_AF-A0A838TWT8-F1
#
_entry.id   AF-A0A838TWT8-F1
#
_cell.length_a   1.000
_cell.length_b   1.000
_cell.length_c   1.000
_cell.angle_alpha   90.00
_cell.angle_beta   90.00
_cell.angle_gamma   90.00
#
_symmetry.space_group_name_H-M   'P 1'
#
loop_
_entity.id
_entity.type
_entity.pdbx_description
1 polymer ?
#
loop_
_entity_poly.entity_id
_entity_poly.type
_entity_poly.pdbx_seq_one_letter_code
_entity_poly.pdbx_strand_id
1 'polypeptide(L)'
;MFKHLKDFGHQRTGKEAVGFYIVYLLATALSAAIIGALAGIFVQENAFEAGVQFGTVIGILVSITLSFVILSKKGLTNSYLLLLLALGGGLLQIVGGGLLSLIVPAYLTTVKKKS
;
A
#
# COMPACT_ATOMS: atom_id res chain seq x y z
N MET A 1 -13.23 -14.20 1.70
CA MET A 1 -12.13 -13.32 1.27
C MET A 1 -12.09 -11.97 2.00
N PHE A 2 -13.22 -11.30 2.29
CA PHE A 2 -13.22 -9.93 2.84
C PHE A 2 -13.44 -9.79 4.36
N LYS A 3 -13.66 -10.88 5.09
CA LYS A 3 -14.04 -10.86 6.51
C LYS A 3 -13.03 -10.14 7.43
N HIS A 4 -11.74 -10.21 7.08
CA HIS A 4 -10.64 -9.69 7.89
C HIS A 4 -9.90 -8.53 7.21
N LEU A 5 -10.56 -7.75 6.33
CA LEU A 5 -9.92 -6.67 5.57
C LEU A 5 -9.18 -5.64 6.45
N LYS A 6 -9.77 -5.26 7.57
CA LYS A 6 -9.20 -4.28 8.52
C LYS A 6 -8.40 -4.93 9.65
N ASP A 7 -8.41 -6.26 9.75
CA ASP A 7 -7.59 -6.97 10.71
C ASP A 7 -6.20 -7.23 10.11
N PHE A 8 -5.28 -6.32 10.36
CA PHE A 8 -3.91 -6.40 9.85
C PHE A 8 -3.05 -7.45 10.58
N GLY A 9 -3.51 -7.95 11.74
CA GLY A 9 -2.85 -9.04 12.48
C GLY A 9 -3.20 -10.43 11.94
N HIS A 10 -4.36 -10.56 11.30
CA HIS A 10 -4.84 -11.82 10.72
C HIS A 10 -3.86 -12.39 9.68
N GLN A 11 -3.61 -13.70 9.77
CA GLN A 11 -2.84 -14.42 8.77
C GLN A 11 -3.76 -14.82 7.62
N ARG A 12 -3.65 -14.10 6.50
CA ARG A 12 -4.51 -14.32 5.33
C ARG A 12 -4.03 -15.53 4.54
N THR A 13 -4.98 -16.27 3.99
CA THR A 13 -4.72 -17.25 2.92
C THR A 13 -4.39 -16.54 1.60
N GLY A 14 -3.81 -17.24 0.62
CA GLY A 14 -3.47 -16.64 -0.68
C GLY A 14 -4.66 -15.97 -1.37
N LYS A 15 -5.86 -16.57 -1.31
CA LYS A 15 -7.09 -15.99 -1.87
C LYS A 15 -7.53 -14.72 -1.12
N GLU A 16 -7.32 -14.66 0.19
CA GLU A 16 -7.63 -13.48 1.00
C GLU A 16 -6.61 -12.36 0.81
N ALA A 17 -5.34 -12.69 0.58
CA ALA A 17 -4.30 -11.72 0.25
C ALA A 17 -4.58 -11.04 -1.10
N VAL A 18 -5.05 -11.78 -2.11
CA VAL A 18 -5.51 -11.21 -3.38
C VAL A 18 -6.72 -10.29 -3.15
N GLY A 19 -7.69 -10.71 -2.32
CA GLY A 19 -8.82 -9.85 -1.97
C GLY A 19 -8.40 -8.56 -1.25
N PHE A 20 -7.44 -8.65 -0.33
CA PHE A 20 -6.84 -7.48 0.32
C PHE A 20 -6.16 -6.57 -0.70
N TYR A 21 -5.33 -7.13 -1.57
CA TYR A 21 -4.64 -6.39 -2.63
C TYR A 21 -5.62 -5.59 -3.50
N ILE A 22 -6.66 -6.24 -4.04
CA ILE A 22 -7.64 -5.57 -4.92
C ILE A 22 -8.34 -4.42 -4.19
N VAL A 23 -8.78 -4.65 -2.95
CA VAL A 23 -9.52 -3.63 -2.18
C VAL A 23 -8.63 -2.43 -1.86
N TYR A 24 -7.40 -2.65 -1.39
CA TYR A 24 -6.49 -1.56 -1.08
C TYR A 24 -5.95 -0.87 -2.33
N LEU A 25 -5.86 -1.58 -3.46
CA LEU A 25 -5.52 -0.97 -4.74
C LEU A 25 -6.59 -0.01 -5.20
N LEU A 26 -7.85 -0.42 -5.19
CA LEU A 26 -8.97 0.45 -5.53
C LEU A 26 -9.09 1.62 -4.54
N ALA A 27 -8.94 1.37 -3.24
CA ALA A 27 -8.97 2.42 -2.23
C ALA A 27 -7.85 3.45 -2.43
N THR A 28 -6.63 2.99 -2.74
CA THR A 28 -5.48 3.86 -3.00
C THR A 28 -5.68 4.66 -4.28
N ALA A 29 -6.14 4.01 -5.37
CA ALA A 29 -6.42 4.68 -6.64
C ALA A 29 -7.51 5.76 -6.50
N LEU A 30 -8.60 5.46 -5.79
CA LEU A 30 -9.66 6.43 -5.52
C LEU A 30 -9.15 7.59 -4.66
N SER A 31 -8.38 7.30 -3.61
CA SER A 31 -7.81 8.34 -2.76
C SER A 31 -6.85 9.24 -3.53
N ALA A 32 -5.98 8.65 -4.36
CA ALA A 32 -5.06 9.38 -5.23
C ALA A 32 -5.80 10.23 -6.27
N ALA A 33 -6.87 9.71 -6.88
CA ALA A 33 -7.68 10.45 -7.83
C ALA A 33 -8.38 11.66 -7.19
N ILE A 34 -8.97 11.49 -6.00
CA ILE A 34 -9.61 12.58 -5.26
C ILE A 34 -8.59 13.66 -4.88
N ILE A 35 -7.44 13.26 -4.32
CA ILE A 35 -6.41 14.20 -3.90
C ILE A 35 -5.79 14.91 -5.12
N GLY A 36 -5.54 14.18 -6.20
CA GLY A 36 -5.04 14.75 -7.45
C GLY A 36 -6.03 15.74 -8.08
N ALA A 37 -7.33 15.43 -8.05
CA ALA A 37 -8.36 16.35 -8.53
C ALA A 37 -8.44 17.63 -7.68
N LEU A 38 -8.35 17.50 -6.35
CA LEU A 38 -8.31 18.65 -5.44
C LEU A 38 -7.06 19.51 -5.67
N ALA A 39 -5.90 18.88 -5.87
CA ALA A 39 -4.66 19.59 -6.19
C ALA A 39 -4.73 20.34 -7.52
N GLY A 40 -5.39 19.75 -8.54
CA GLY A 40 -5.60 20.37 -9.85
C GLY A 40 -6.47 21.63 -9.83
N ILE A 41 -7.26 21.87 -8.77
CA ILE A 41 -7.99 23.14 -8.60
C ILE A 41 -7.00 24.28 -8.30
N PHE A 42 -5.91 23.99 -7.58
CA PHE A 42 -4.91 24.98 -7.20
C PHE A 42 -3.76 25.09 -8.21
N VAL A 43 -3.50 24.03 -8.96
CA VAL A 43 -2.40 23.94 -9.94
C VAL A 43 -3.00 23.80 -11.34
N GLN A 44 -3.19 24.92 -12.04
CA GLN A 44 -3.81 24.94 -13.38
C GLN A 44 -2.83 24.59 -14.50
N GLU A 45 -1.55 24.94 -14.37
CA GLU A 45 -0.50 24.52 -15.31
C GLU A 45 0.01 23.13 -14.96
N ASN A 46 0.18 22.26 -15.95
CA ASN A 46 0.68 20.89 -15.78
C ASN A 46 -0.13 20.03 -14.77
N ALA A 47 -1.44 20.28 -14.65
CA ALA A 47 -2.33 19.58 -13.72
C ALA A 47 -2.25 18.04 -13.82
N PHE A 48 -2.05 17.52 -15.03
CA PHE A 48 -1.86 16.08 -15.25
C PHE A 48 -0.56 15.56 -14.62
N GLU A 49 0.56 16.24 -14.84
CA GLU A 49 1.87 15.85 -14.31
C GLU A 49 1.90 16.00 -12.78
N ALA A 50 1.33 17.08 -12.26
CA ALA A 50 1.11 17.25 -10.83
C ALA A 50 0.28 16.08 -10.27
N GLY A 51 -0.82 15.69 -10.93
CA GLY A 51 -1.66 14.55 -10.53
C GLY A 51 -0.88 13.23 -10.47
N VAL A 52 -0.01 12.97 -11.45
CA VAL A 52 0.85 11.77 -11.47
C VAL A 52 1.86 11.79 -10.32
N GLN A 53 2.49 12.93 -10.05
CA GLN A 53 3.42 13.10 -8.94
C GLN A 53 2.71 12.90 -7.59
N PHE A 54 1.56 13.55 -7.38
CA PHE A 54 0.76 13.38 -6.17
C PHE A 54 0.31 11.92 -5.99
N GLY A 55 -0.18 11.28 -7.06
CA GLY A 55 -0.56 9.87 -7.03
C GLY A 55 0.60 8.94 -6.67
N THR A 56 1.81 9.25 -7.15
CA THR A 56 3.03 8.51 -6.83
C THR A 56 3.39 8.66 -5.36
N VAL A 57 3.40 9.89 -4.84
CA VAL A 57 3.67 10.16 -3.41
C VAL A 57 2.66 9.47 -2.51
N ILE A 58 1.37 9.55 -2.84
CA ILE A 58 0.30 8.88 -2.09
C ILE A 58 0.49 7.37 -2.12
N GLY A 59 0.80 6.78 -3.27
CA GLY A 59 1.06 5.35 -3.39
C GLY A 59 2.24 4.87 -2.54
N ILE A 60 3.34 5.65 -2.52
CA ILE A 60 4.50 5.38 -1.64
C ILE A 60 4.06 5.39 -0.18
N LEU A 61 3.38 6.45 0.25
CA LEU A 61 2.94 6.62 1.64
C LEU A 61 1.98 5.50 2.05
N VAL A 62 1.03 5.14 1.20
CA VAL A 62 0.07 4.06 1.50
C VAL A 62 0.76 2.70 1.56
N SER A 63 1.65 2.38 0.62
CA SER A 63 2.38 1.10 0.62
C SER A 63 3.25 0.94 1.87
N ILE A 64 4.01 1.98 2.23
CA ILE A 64 4.86 1.98 3.43
C ILE A 64 3.99 1.88 4.69
N THR A 65 2.96 2.71 4.79
CA THR A 65 2.07 2.75 5.97
C THR A 65 1.39 1.41 6.17
N LEU A 66 0.82 0.80 5.13
CA LEU A 66 0.19 -0.51 5.22
C LEU A 66 1.18 -1.59 5.64
N SER A 67 2.36 -1.61 5.02
CA SER A 67 3.42 -2.56 5.37
C SER A 67 3.81 -2.45 6.85
N PHE A 68 4.01 -1.23 7.36
CA PHE A 68 4.34 -0.99 8.77
C PHE A 68 3.20 -1.36 9.72
N VAL A 69 1.95 -1.02 9.38
CA VAL A 69 0.78 -1.38 10.19
C VAL A 69 0.65 -2.90 10.29
N ILE A 70 0.86 -3.62 9.18
CA ILE A 70 0.83 -5.09 9.16
C ILE A 70 1.97 -5.66 10.03
N LEU A 71 3.20 -5.18 9.87
CA LEU A 71 4.33 -5.65 10.68
C LEU A 71 4.15 -5.37 12.16
N SER A 72 3.65 -4.19 12.53
CA SER A 72 3.35 -3.80 13.91
C SER A 72 2.29 -4.70 14.53
N LYS A 73 1.16 -4.92 13.84
CA LYS A 73 0.08 -5.78 14.34
C LYS A 73 0.46 -7.26 14.41
N LYS A 74 1.44 -7.69 13.60
CA LYS A 74 1.99 -9.06 13.65
C LYS A 74 3.19 -9.21 14.59
N GLY A 75 3.68 -8.14 15.23
CA GLY A 75 4.86 -8.19 16.09
C GLY A 75 6.16 -8.54 15.33
N LEU A 76 6.20 -8.25 14.02
CA LEU A 76 7.31 -8.60 13.11
C LEU A 76 8.26 -7.43 12.85
N THR A 77 8.10 -6.31 13.56
CA THR A 77 8.95 -5.11 13.43
C THR A 77 10.42 -5.37 13.81
N ASN A 78 10.71 -6.43 14.57
CA ASN A 78 12.08 -6.79 14.92
C ASN A 78 12.84 -7.54 13.80
N SER A 79 12.19 -7.85 12.68
CA SER A 79 12.86 -8.47 11.53
C SER A 79 13.36 -7.40 10.56
N TYR A 80 14.68 -7.19 10.54
CA TYR A 80 15.33 -6.24 9.64
C TYR A 80 14.98 -6.49 8.17
N LEU A 81 14.95 -7.76 7.74
CA LEU A 81 14.59 -8.14 6.37
C LEU A 81 13.17 -7.71 5.98
N LEU A 82 12.20 -7.87 6.89
CA LEU A 82 10.80 -7.51 6.61
C LEU A 82 10.59 -5.99 6.61
N LEU A 83 11.33 -5.25 7.45
CA LEU A 83 11.36 -3.79 7.39
C LEU A 83 11.95 -3.29 6.07
N LEU A 84 13.04 -3.90 5.60
CA LEU A 84 13.64 -3.56 4.32
C LEU A 84 12.69 -3.86 3.16
N LEU A 85 11.96 -4.98 3.23
CA LEU A 85 10.92 -5.32 2.26
C LEU A 85 9.79 -4.27 2.26
N ALA A 86 9.33 -3.84 3.43
CA ALA A 86 8.30 -2.81 3.58
C ALA A 86 8.71 -1.47 2.95
N LEU A 87 9.97 -1.05 3.12
CA LEU A 87 10.51 0.14 2.47
C LEU A 87 10.68 -0.08 0.95
N GLY A 88 11.10 -1.29 0.54
CA GLY A 88 11.17 -1.69 -0.86
C GLY A 88 9.80 -1.64 -1.58
N GLY A 89 8.70 -1.87 -0.86
CA GLY A 89 7.34 -1.66 -1.36
C GLY A 89 7.08 -0.24 -1.83
N GLY A 90 7.63 0.75 -1.12
CA GLY A 90 7.59 2.15 -1.54
C GLY A 90 8.39 2.39 -2.82
N LEU A 91 9.59 1.83 -2.94
CA LEU A 91 10.41 1.94 -4.15
C LEU A 91 9.74 1.30 -5.38
N LEU A 92 9.01 0.20 -5.18
CA LEU A 92 8.24 -0.45 -6.24
C LEU A 92 7.13 0.44 -6.82
N GLN A 93 6.63 1.42 -6.06
CA GLN A 93 5.69 2.42 -6.58
C GLN A 93 6.33 3.25 -7.71
N ILE A 94 7.61 3.58 -7.59
CA ILE A 94 8.31 4.40 -8.59
C ILE A 94 8.47 3.63 -9.90
N VAL A 95 8.73 2.31 -9.81
CA VAL A 95 9.02 1.47 -10.98
C VAL A 95 7.76 0.94 -11.66
N GLY A 96 6.76 0.48 -10.89
CA GLY A 96 5.55 -0.14 -11.45
C GLY A 96 4.24 0.37 -10.85
N GLY A 97 4.27 1.56 -10.25
CA GLY A 97 3.07 2.24 -9.77
C GLY A 97 2.34 1.50 -8.66
N GLY A 98 1.04 1.81 -8.54
CA GLY A 98 0.17 1.24 -7.51
C GLY A 98 -0.01 -0.27 -7.59
N LEU A 99 0.23 -0.86 -8.77
CA LEU A 99 0.16 -2.31 -8.96
C LEU A 99 1.30 -3.02 -8.23
N LEU A 100 2.55 -2.61 -8.47
CA LEU A 100 3.69 -3.28 -7.84
C LEU A 100 3.86 -2.94 -6.37
N SER A 101 3.54 -1.70 -5.96
CA SER A 101 3.75 -1.25 -4.59
C SER A 101 2.91 -1.99 -3.56
N LEU A 102 1.71 -2.46 -3.94
CA LEU A 102 0.79 -3.15 -3.05
C LEU A 102 1.02 -4.66 -2.96
N ILE A 103 1.87 -5.23 -3.82
CA ILE A 103 2.25 -6.65 -3.75
C ILE A 103 2.94 -6.93 -2.42
N VAL A 104 3.84 -6.05 -2.00
CA VAL A 104 4.59 -6.18 -0.73
C VAL A 104 3.66 -6.22 0.48
N PRO A 105 2.78 -5.23 0.76
CA PRO A 105 1.87 -5.30 1.89
C PRO A 105 0.92 -6.50 1.79
N ALA A 106 0.44 -6.85 0.59
CA ALA A 106 -0.38 -8.05 0.41
C ALA A 106 0.38 -9.34 0.78
N TYR A 107 1.63 -9.47 0.37
CA TYR A 107 2.50 -10.58 0.75
C TYR A 107 2.71 -10.62 2.27
N LEU A 108 3.00 -9.47 2.90
CA LEU A 108 3.19 -9.37 4.35
C LEU A 108 1.97 -9.84 5.15
N THR A 109 0.76 -9.73 4.61
CA THR A 109 -0.44 -10.28 5.28
C THR A 109 -0.45 -11.81 5.38
N THR A 110 0.25 -12.51 4.49
CA THR A 110 0.36 -13.99 4.47
C THR A 110 1.43 -14.51 5.42
N VAL A 111 2.37 -13.65 5.82
CA VAL A 111 3.45 -14.02 6.75
C VAL A 111 2.88 -14.35 8.12
N LYS A 112 3.37 -15.45 8.71
CA LYS A 112 2.97 -15.93 10.04
C LYS A 112 3.31 -14.88 11.10
N LYS A 113 2.36 -14.64 12.00
CA LYS A 113 2.57 -13.81 13.20
C LYS A 113 3.65 -14.47 14.07
N LYS A 114 4.57 -13.67 14.63
CA LYS A 114 5.52 -14.17 15.64
C LYS A 114 4.74 -14.40 16.94
N SER A 115 4.76 -15.65 17.42
CA SER A 115 4.13 -16.04 18.69
C SER A 115 4.90 -15.50 19.88
#